data_AF-A0A969N9Y4-F1
#
_entry.id   AF-A0A969N9Y4-F1
#
_cell.length_a   1.000
_cell.length_b   1.000
_cell.length_c   1.000
_cell.angle_alpha   90.00
_cell.angle_beta   90.00
_cell.angle_gamma   90.00
#
_symmetry.space_group_name_H-M   'P 1'
#
loop_
_entity.id
_entity.type
_entity.pdbx_description
1 polymer ?
#
loop_
_entity_poly.entity_id
_entity_poly.type
_entity_poly.pdbx_seq_one_letter_code
_entity_poly.pdbx_strand_id
1 'polypeptide(L)' 'MTKKNTFKDIISCCEYLIDNQYTSKGRISIRGGSAGGLLVGSVVTMRPDILEWLLPMFLL' A
#
# COMPACT_ATOMS: atom_id res chain seq x y z
N MET A 1 -3.66 -21.66 -2.04
CA MET A 1 -3.55 -20.43 -2.86
C MET A 1 -3.97 -19.23 -2.02
N THR A 2 -3.07 -18.68 -1.20
CA THR A 2 -3.37 -17.65 -0.18
C THR A 2 -2.79 -16.28 -0.57
N LYS A 3 -2.82 -15.91 -1.85
CA LYS A 3 -2.23 -14.66 -2.36
C LYS A 3 -3.09 -13.42 -2.05
N LYS A 4 -4.42 -13.58 -1.90
CA LYS A 4 -5.36 -12.46 -1.65
C LYS A 4 -5.22 -11.82 -0.26
N ASN A 5 -4.69 -12.55 0.72
CA ASN A 5 -4.60 -12.05 2.09
C ASN A 5 -3.55 -10.94 2.22
N THR A 6 -2.40 -11.09 1.54
CA THR A 6 -1.28 -10.14 1.64
C THR A 6 -1.63 -8.70 1.28
N PHE A 7 -2.56 -8.48 0.33
CA PHE A 7 -2.97 -7.12 -0.03
C PHE A 7 -3.90 -6.50 1.01
N LYS A 8 -4.79 -7.32 1.59
CA LYS A 8 -5.66 -6.88 2.68
C LYS A 8 -4.83 -6.58 3.93
N ASP A 9 -3.79 -7.37 4.20
CA ASP A 9 -2.90 -7.15 5.34
C ASP A 9 -2.19 -5.79 5.24
N ILE A 10 -1.74 -5.39 4.05
CA ILE A 10 -1.14 -4.06 3.82
C ILE A 10 -2.16 -2.95 4.06
N ILE A 11 -3.40 -3.12 3.58
CA ILE A 11 -4.47 -2.15 3.81
C ILE A 11 -4.77 -2.02 5.31
N SER A 12 -4.88 -3.14 6.02
CA SER A 12 -5.10 -3.14 7.48
C SER A 12 -3.96 -2.46 8.24
N CYS A 13 -2.70 -2.64 7.82
CA CYS A 13 -1.57 -1.92 8.38
C CYS A 13 -1.68 -0.40 8.14
N CYS A 14 -2.09 0.03 6.95
CA CYS A 14 -2.31 1.44 6.66
C CYS A 14 -3.45 2.03 7.51
N GLU A 15 -4.56 1.30 7.67
CA GLU A 15 -5.68 1.72 8.52
C GLU A 15 -5.25 1.82 9.97
N TYR A 16 -4.52 0.83 10.48
CA TYR A 16 -3.96 0.88 11.84
C TYR A 16 -3.10 2.12 12.07
N LEU A 17 -2.24 2.50 11.11
CA LEU A 17 -1.40 3.70 11.23
C LEU A 17 -2.22 5.00 11.24
N ILE A 18 -3.32 5.04 10.48
CA ILE A 18 -4.26 6.17 10.47
C ILE A 18 -5.00 6.26 11.81
N ASP A 19 -5.53 5.12 12.29
CA ASP A 19 -6.32 5.04 13.52
C ASP A 19 -5.48 5.40 14.76
N ASN A 20 -4.19 5.05 14.76
CA ASN A 20 -3.25 5.42 15.82
C ASN A 20 -2.59 6.79 15.61
N GLN A 21 -3.08 7.59 14.65
CA GLN A 21 -2.62 8.95 14.38
C GLN A 21 -1.12 9.09 14.04
N TYR A 22 -0.49 8.03 13.54
CA TYR A 22 0.88 8.10 13.02
C TYR A 22 0.95 8.79 11.65
N THR A 23 -0.16 8.76 10.90
CA THR A 23 -0.31 9.42 9.59
C THR A 23 -1.80 9.68 9.32
N SER A 24 -2.14 10.21 8.15
CA SER A 24 -3.51 10.43 7.70
C SER A 24 -3.73 9.86 6.30
N LYS A 25 -5.00 9.69 5.91
CA LYS A 25 -5.35 9.40 4.50
C LYS A 25 -4.69 10.42 3.58
N GLY A 26 -4.16 9.95 2.46
CA GLY A 26 -3.42 10.80 1.54
C GLY A 26 -2.14 11.37 2.16
N ARG A 27 -1.53 10.69 3.15
CA ARG A 27 -0.16 10.94 3.64
C ARG A 27 0.65 9.66 3.84
N ILE A 28 0.23 8.61 3.13
CA ILE A 28 0.88 7.30 3.15
C ILE A 28 1.56 7.08 1.80
N SER A 29 2.83 6.68 1.86
CA SER A 29 3.63 6.27 0.72
C SER A 29 4.07 4.83 0.93
N ILE A 30 3.81 3.97 -0.04
CA ILE A 30 4.25 2.56 -0.02
C ILE A 30 5.27 2.38 -1.13
N ARG A 31 6.40 1.73 -0.80
CA ARG A 31 7.49 1.42 -1.74
C ARG A 31 7.69 -0.09 -1.82
N GLY A 32 7.78 -0.62 -3.04
CA GLY A 32 8.07 -2.02 -3.30
C GLY A 32 8.74 -2.22 -4.66
N GLY A 33 9.74 -3.09 -4.72
CA GLY A 33 10.44 -3.49 -5.95
C GLY A 33 10.13 -4.95 -6.32
N SER A 34 10.35 -5.32 -7.58
CA SER A 34 10.04 -6.67 -8.11
C SER A 34 8.57 -7.06 -7.84
N ALA A 35 8.30 -8.22 -7.24
CA ALA A 35 6.96 -8.63 -6.81
C ALA A 35 6.28 -7.64 -5.85
N GLY A 36 7.07 -6.84 -5.12
CA GLY A 36 6.59 -5.75 -4.28
C GLY A 36 5.94 -4.62 -5.07
N GLY A 37 6.40 -4.34 -6.29
CA GLY A 37 5.80 -3.32 -7.16
C GLY A 37 4.38 -3.69 -7.60
N LEU A 38 4.16 -4.98 -7.92
CA LEU A 38 2.81 -5.50 -8.20
C LEU A 38 1.90 -5.42 -6.98
N LEU A 39 2.45 -5.65 -5.78
CA LEU A 39 1.72 -5.46 -4.53
C LEU A 39 1.30 -4.00 -4.33
N VAL A 40 2.21 -3.04 -4.54
CA VAL A 40 1.84 -1.63 -4.38
C VAL A 40 0.79 -1.21 -5.41
N GLY A 41 0.94 -1.63 -6.68
CA GLY A 41 -0.06 -1.35 -7.72
C GLY A 41 -1.43 -2.00 -7.44
N SER A 42 -1.44 -3.20 -6.86
CA SER A 42 -2.69 -3.89 -6.47
C SER A 42 -3.39 -3.15 -5.32
N VAL A 43 -2.65 -2.68 -4.32
CA VAL A 43 -3.18 -1.94 -3.17
C VAL A 43 -3.76 -0.59 -3.60
N VAL A 44 -3.08 0.16 -4.49
CA VAL A 44 -3.63 1.41 -5.06
C VAL A 44 -4.93 1.18 -5.82
N THR A 45 -4.99 0.10 -6.61
CA THR A 45 -6.22 -0.24 -7.35
C THR A 45 -7.39 -0.54 -6.39
N MET A 46 -7.12 -1.21 -5.28
CA MET A 46 -8.15 -1.60 -4.31
C MET A 46 -8.56 -0.47 -3.36
N ARG A 47 -7.63 0.42 -2.99
CA ARG A 47 -7.84 1.51 -2.01
C ARG A 47 -7.09 2.78 -2.43
N PRO A 48 -7.57 3.47 -3.47
CA PRO A 48 -6.94 4.71 -3.96
C PRO A 48 -7.06 5.86 -2.95
N ASP A 49 -7.99 5.79 -1.99
CA ASP A 49 -8.26 6.82 -0.99
C ASP A 49 -7.21 6.89 0.14
N ILE A 50 -6.39 5.84 0.29
CA ILE A 50 -5.44 5.74 1.41
C ILE A 50 -4.11 6.46 1.08
N LEU A 51 -3.70 6.49 -0.19
CA LEU A 51 -2.32 6.79 -0.59
C LEU A 51 -2.18 8.19 -1.20
N GLU A 52 -1.08 8.87 -0.87
CA GLU A 52 -0.75 10.20 -1.44
C GLU A 52 0.07 10.06 -2.72
N TRP A 53 1.10 9.20 -2.69
CA TRP A 53 2.06 9.02 -3.77
C TRP A 53 2.45 7.55 -3.93
N LEU A 54 2.39 7.04 -5.17
CA LEU A 54 2.87 5.72 -5.55
C LEU A 54 4.25 5.85 -6.19
N LEU A 55 5.26 5.18 -5.62
CA LEU A 55 6.56 4.99 -6.27
C LEU A 55 6.75 3.50 -6.62
N PRO A 56 6.27 3.06 -7.80
CA PRO A 56 6.62 1.74 -8.30
C PRO A 56 8.09 1.77 -8.70
N MET A 57 8.97 1.13 -7.91
CA MET A 57 10.38 1.09 -8.25
C MET A 57 10.60 0.01 -9.33
N PHE A 58 10.57 0.44 -10.59
CA PHE A 58 10.95 -0.36 -11.75
C PHE A 58 12.09 0.26 -12.59
N LEU A 59 12.84 1.19 -11.99
CA LEU A 59 14.04 1.76 -12.58
C LEU A 59 15.21 1.57 -11.61
N LEU A 60 15.87 0.43 -11.77
CA LEU A 60 17.33 0.21 -11.85
C LEU A 60 17.56 -1.30 -12.05
#